data_AF-A0A0J8GV69-F1
#
_entry.id   AF-A0A0J8GV69-F1
#
_cell.length_a   1.000
_cell.length_b   1.000
_cell.length_c   1.000
_cell.angle_alpha   90.00
_cell.angle_beta   90.00
_cell.angle_gamma   90.00
#
_symmetry.space_group_name_H-M   'P 1'
#
loop_
_entity.id
_entity.type
_entity.pdbx_description
1 polymer ?
#
loop_
_entity_poly.entity_id
_entity_poly.type
_entity_poly.pdbx_seq_one_letter_code
_entity_poly.pdbx_strand_id
1 'polypeptide(L)'
;MCFITILSLTQFCFVNSAVAVSQHNKLPTIGTVAAGTLTIEKEKLIGQVIRRQLRATSPVISDPLLDEYINTLGNKLVSRASDVRYPFDFYLIKNPSINAFATFGGVVALHTQTLLEARTESELVSVIAHEIAHVTQRHIARSIEETQNNAPLSIAALLGAILIAMADPSAGAAAITTAQASSQQMALNYTRQNEKEADRIGLRTMINAGYDPRGARDFFVRLAEQSRYTSKLPAMLYSHPLPDSRVSDIRARIDGMTPVNAPSSLNFYLAQIRTSVMYNQTPEYHVDFYQSRIANPNHHQTSNILNKYGLALALMRNENYLAANKVVDELLETDSNNLFYLDVKTDIVLGLKQYQEITQLLEQKLQLMPNNQVLLLNYANALIQASENQKAVDLLKDFIILHPDHYLAWQLMADAYKQLGNRALFHQAQAELYALVLAYPKAIDELHTASNYIDKNSEIDKKRISGRIKQFREDQKNMKRL
;
A
#
# COMPACT_ATOMS: atom_id res chain seq x y z
N MET A 1 -76.28 39.47 -20.37
CA MET A 1 -75.96 40.81 -20.92
C MET A 1 -75.94 41.79 -19.76
N CYS A 2 -74.84 42.54 -19.60
CA CYS A 2 -74.63 43.59 -18.57
C CYS A 2 -74.62 43.08 -17.10
N PHE A 3 -73.79 43.54 -16.16
CA PHE A 3 -73.22 44.86 -15.93
C PHE A 3 -71.84 44.79 -15.24
N ILE A 4 -71.00 45.74 -15.65
CA ILE A 4 -69.85 46.41 -15.01
C ILE A 4 -69.80 46.37 -13.47
N THR A 5 -68.60 46.16 -12.88
CA THR A 5 -68.16 46.88 -11.66
C THR A 5 -66.64 46.89 -11.43
N ILE A 6 -66.02 48.03 -11.78
CA ILE A 6 -65.02 48.83 -11.04
C ILE A 6 -63.92 48.06 -10.28
N LEU A 7 -62.71 48.02 -10.86
CA LEU A 7 -61.47 47.63 -10.19
C LEU A 7 -60.81 48.86 -9.54
N SER A 8 -60.52 48.78 -8.24
CA SER A 8 -59.82 49.81 -7.47
C SER A 8 -58.32 49.81 -7.77
N LEU A 9 -57.77 51.01 -8.00
CA LEU A 9 -56.34 51.25 -8.19
C LEU A 9 -55.68 51.48 -6.82
N THR A 10 -54.93 50.50 -6.30
CA THR A 10 -54.05 50.69 -5.15
C THR A 10 -52.61 50.85 -5.62
N GLN A 11 -52.10 52.06 -5.48
CA GLN A 11 -50.75 52.47 -5.86
C GLN A 11 -49.78 52.14 -4.71
N PHE A 12 -49.04 51.04 -4.83
CA PHE A 12 -47.92 50.72 -3.92
C PHE A 12 -46.63 51.35 -4.46
N CYS A 13 -46.12 52.35 -3.74
CA CYS A 13 -44.78 52.92 -3.96
C CYS A 13 -43.71 51.89 -3.57
N PHE A 14 -42.94 51.40 -4.53
CA PHE A 14 -41.71 50.66 -4.27
C PHE A 14 -40.57 51.65 -4.02
N VAL A 15 -40.09 51.69 -2.78
CA VAL A 15 -38.83 52.37 -2.43
C VAL A 15 -37.67 51.45 -2.87
N ASN A 16 -37.04 51.81 -3.99
CA ASN A 16 -35.80 51.15 -4.44
C ASN A 16 -34.67 51.45 -3.45
N SER A 17 -34.45 50.56 -2.50
CA SER A 17 -33.23 50.54 -1.69
C SER A 17 -32.11 49.95 -2.55
N ALA A 18 -31.23 50.81 -3.08
CA ALA A 18 -30.02 50.38 -3.76
C ALA A 18 -29.10 49.69 -2.74
N VAL A 19 -29.13 48.35 -2.70
CA VAL A 19 -28.13 47.55 -2.01
C VAL A 19 -26.85 47.64 -2.84
N ALA A 20 -25.89 48.45 -2.38
CA ALA A 20 -24.54 48.43 -2.90
C ALA A 20 -23.93 47.06 -2.59
N VAL A 21 -23.96 46.15 -3.57
CA VAL A 21 -23.19 44.92 -3.52
C VAL A 21 -21.73 45.32 -3.65
N SER A 22 -21.04 45.39 -2.50
CA SER A 22 -19.59 45.40 -2.43
C SER A 22 -19.07 44.09 -3.04
N GLN A 23 -18.81 44.09 -4.36
CA GLN A 23 -17.94 43.09 -4.97
C GLN A 23 -16.54 43.33 -4.41
N HIS A 24 -16.23 42.66 -3.31
CA HIS A 24 -14.84 42.40 -2.96
C HIS A 24 -14.27 41.51 -4.06
N ASN A 25 -13.58 42.13 -5.02
CA ASN A 25 -12.60 41.47 -5.85
C ASN A 25 -11.52 40.90 -4.92
N LYS A 26 -11.74 39.68 -4.42
CA LYS A 26 -10.69 38.88 -3.82
C LYS A 26 -9.71 38.60 -4.95
N LEU A 27 -8.60 39.34 -4.95
CA LEU A 27 -7.46 39.07 -5.80
C LEU A 27 -7.09 37.58 -5.65
N PRO A 28 -6.86 36.84 -6.75
CA PRO A 28 -6.37 35.48 -6.64
C PRO A 28 -5.03 35.50 -5.90
N THR A 29 -4.94 34.73 -4.82
CA THR A 29 -3.69 34.55 -4.08
C THR A 29 -2.69 33.85 -4.98
N ILE A 30 -1.70 34.59 -5.48
CA ILE A 30 -0.54 34.04 -6.18
C ILE A 30 0.40 33.48 -5.10
N GLY A 31 0.14 32.24 -4.71
CA GLY A 31 0.84 31.48 -3.68
C GLY A 31 0.29 30.05 -3.63
N THR A 32 1.08 29.09 -3.14
CA THR A 32 0.82 27.64 -3.20
C THR A 32 -0.66 27.26 -3.01
N VAL A 33 -1.34 26.98 -4.11
CA VAL A 33 -2.67 26.35 -4.14
C VAL A 33 -2.57 25.06 -3.32
N ALA A 34 -3.49 24.82 -2.38
CA ALA A 34 -3.52 23.77 -1.34
C ALA A 34 -2.99 24.10 0.07
N ALA A 35 -2.77 25.37 0.43
CA ALA A 35 -2.38 25.74 1.80
C ALA A 35 -3.56 26.09 2.74
N GLY A 36 -4.75 26.42 2.21
CA GLY A 36 -5.85 26.96 3.02
C GLY A 36 -6.74 25.90 3.68
N THR A 37 -6.92 24.75 3.04
CA THR A 37 -7.99 23.79 3.39
C THR A 37 -7.48 22.49 4.04
N LEU A 38 -6.34 21.97 3.58
CA LEU A 38 -5.74 20.72 4.06
C LEU A 38 -4.24 20.94 4.29
N THR A 39 -3.80 21.01 5.55
CA THR A 39 -2.38 21.16 5.89
C THR A 39 -1.64 19.83 5.73
N ILE A 40 -0.31 19.90 5.57
CA ILE A 40 0.54 18.71 5.50
C ILE A 40 0.40 17.81 6.73
N GLU A 41 0.33 18.39 7.92
CA GLU A 41 0.11 17.63 9.16
C GLU A 41 -1.25 16.91 9.17
N LYS A 42 -2.28 17.55 8.62
CA LYS A 42 -3.60 16.94 8.51
C LYS A 42 -3.60 15.81 7.47
N GLU A 43 -2.93 15.97 6.34
CA GLU A 43 -2.71 14.88 5.37
C GLU A 43 -1.99 13.69 5.98
N LYS A 44 -0.95 13.94 6.79
CA LYS A 44 -0.20 12.89 7.48
C LYS A 44 -1.09 12.11 8.45
N LEU A 45 -1.92 12.81 9.23
CA LEU A 45 -2.86 12.19 10.16
C LEU A 45 -3.93 11.37 9.41
N ILE A 46 -4.48 11.90 8.31
CA ILE A 46 -5.42 11.18 7.45
C ILE A 46 -4.75 9.93 6.85
N GLY A 47 -3.51 10.05 6.36
CA GLY A 47 -2.73 8.93 5.83
C GLY A 47 -2.53 7.83 6.87
N GLN A 48 -2.24 8.18 8.13
CA GLN A 48 -2.15 7.20 9.23
C GLN A 48 -3.47 6.42 9.42
N VAL A 49 -4.62 7.11 9.35
CA VAL A 49 -5.93 6.45 9.44
C VAL A 49 -6.15 5.55 8.23
N ILE A 50 -5.82 6.02 7.01
CA ILE A 50 -5.95 5.22 5.79
C ILE A 50 -5.07 3.97 5.85
N ARG A 51 -3.83 4.03 6.34
CA ARG A 51 -2.96 2.84 6.51
C ARG A 51 -3.60 1.79 7.41
N ARG A 52 -4.08 2.20 8.59
CA ARG A 52 -4.73 1.30 9.54
C ARG A 52 -6.03 0.72 8.98
N GLN A 53 -6.78 1.54 8.25
CA GLN A 53 -8.02 1.12 7.60
C GLN A 53 -7.77 0.16 6.43
N LEU A 54 -6.77 0.43 5.58
CA LEU A 54 -6.34 -0.45 4.49
C LEU A 54 -6.04 -1.84 5.05
N ARG A 55 -5.27 -1.90 6.14
CA ARG A 55 -4.98 -3.16 6.84
C ARG A 55 -6.23 -3.85 7.40
N ALA A 56 -7.22 -3.08 7.85
CA ALA A 56 -8.44 -3.61 8.45
C ALA A 56 -9.42 -4.19 7.42
N THR A 57 -9.51 -3.59 6.22
CA THR A 57 -10.59 -3.90 5.26
C THR A 57 -10.13 -4.41 3.91
N SER A 58 -8.87 -4.21 3.54
CA SER A 58 -8.34 -4.66 2.25
C SER A 58 -7.49 -5.92 2.43
N PRO A 59 -7.42 -6.81 1.42
CA PRO A 59 -6.57 -7.98 1.44
C PRO A 59 -5.11 -7.58 1.18
N VAL A 60 -4.52 -6.82 2.10
CA VAL A 60 -3.11 -6.40 2.06
C VAL A 60 -2.24 -7.63 2.24
N ILE A 61 -1.26 -7.80 1.35
CA ILE A 61 -0.24 -8.83 1.49
C ILE A 61 0.69 -8.41 2.63
N SER A 62 0.82 -9.28 3.64
CA SER A 62 1.73 -9.08 4.79
C SER A 62 2.93 -10.02 4.65
N ASP A 63 3.67 -9.86 3.55
CA ASP A 63 4.81 -10.68 3.17
C ASP A 63 6.09 -9.84 3.28
N PRO A 64 6.96 -10.10 4.27
CA PRO A 64 8.14 -9.26 4.51
C PRO A 64 9.02 -9.07 3.28
N LEU A 65 9.15 -10.08 2.40
CA LEU A 65 9.97 -9.98 1.19
C LEU A 65 9.36 -9.05 0.15
N LEU A 66 8.05 -9.16 -0.06
CA LEU A 66 7.37 -8.33 -1.04
C LEU A 66 7.25 -6.89 -0.53
N ASP A 67 7.02 -6.72 0.77
CA ASP A 67 7.04 -5.42 1.45
C ASP A 67 8.43 -4.76 1.33
N GLU A 68 9.51 -5.49 1.62
CA GLU A 68 10.89 -5.02 1.46
C GLU A 68 11.17 -4.61 0.01
N TYR A 69 10.80 -5.45 -0.95
CA TYR A 69 11.02 -5.18 -2.38
C TYR A 69 10.29 -3.91 -2.83
N ILE A 70 8.98 -3.80 -2.56
CA ILE A 70 8.18 -2.68 -3.06
C ILE A 70 8.54 -1.37 -2.35
N ASN A 71 8.85 -1.42 -1.05
CA ASN A 71 9.27 -0.23 -0.31
C ASN A 71 10.69 0.19 -0.67
N THR A 72 11.62 -0.73 -0.93
CA THR A 72 12.96 -0.39 -1.43
C THR A 72 12.87 0.29 -2.80
N LEU A 73 12.08 -0.28 -3.70
CA LEU A 73 11.86 0.29 -5.04
C LEU A 73 11.20 1.66 -4.96
N GLY A 74 10.12 1.78 -4.18
CA GLY A 74 9.39 3.03 -3.98
C GLY A 74 10.24 4.12 -3.34
N ASN A 75 10.98 3.81 -2.28
CA ASN A 75 11.86 4.78 -1.60
C ASN A 75 13.03 5.22 -2.49
N LYS A 76 13.57 4.34 -3.33
CA LYS A 76 14.54 4.73 -4.37
C LYS A 76 13.96 5.80 -5.30
N LEU A 77 12.70 5.66 -5.72
CA LEU A 77 12.03 6.66 -6.56
C LEU A 77 11.75 7.96 -5.80
N VAL A 78 11.24 7.87 -4.57
CA VAL A 78 10.96 9.04 -3.71
C VAL A 78 12.26 9.85 -3.48
N SER A 79 13.40 9.19 -3.29
CA SER A 79 14.70 9.86 -3.13
C SER A 79 15.15 10.69 -4.35
N ARG A 80 14.50 10.48 -5.51
CA ARG A 80 14.75 11.16 -6.78
C ARG A 80 13.57 12.02 -7.25
N ALA A 81 12.48 12.04 -6.48
CA ALA A 81 11.31 12.85 -6.75
C ALA A 81 11.49 14.28 -6.23
N SER A 82 10.75 15.22 -6.81
CA SER A 82 10.70 16.61 -6.34
C SER A 82 9.53 16.81 -5.37
N ASP A 83 9.61 17.83 -4.51
CA ASP A 83 8.48 18.26 -3.65
C ASP A 83 7.92 17.19 -2.70
N VAL A 84 8.78 16.29 -2.20
CA VAL A 84 8.41 15.29 -1.18
C VAL A 84 8.22 15.97 0.19
N ARG A 85 7.03 15.81 0.79
CA ARG A 85 6.63 16.52 2.04
C ARG A 85 6.33 15.61 3.23
N TYR A 86 6.29 14.30 3.03
CA TYR A 86 6.00 13.30 4.06
C TYR A 86 6.60 11.94 3.68
N PRO A 87 6.77 11.01 4.64
CA PRO A 87 7.21 9.65 4.34
C PRO A 87 6.21 8.94 3.43
N PHE A 88 6.71 7.98 2.65
CA PHE A 88 5.92 7.13 1.77
C PHE A 88 5.89 5.71 2.30
N ASP A 89 4.74 5.06 2.14
CA ASP A 89 4.53 3.66 2.45
C ASP A 89 3.89 2.97 1.24
N PHE A 90 4.48 1.86 0.81
CA PHE A 90 4.04 1.12 -0.36
C PHE A 90 3.42 -0.22 0.05
N TYR A 91 2.23 -0.50 -0.46
CA TYR A 91 1.47 -1.70 -0.13
C TYR A 91 1.15 -2.53 -1.37
N LEU A 92 1.14 -3.86 -1.21
CA LEU A 92 0.55 -4.77 -2.20
C LEU A 92 -0.82 -5.25 -1.72
N ILE A 93 -1.82 -5.14 -2.58
CA ILE A 93 -3.18 -5.61 -2.33
C ILE A 93 -3.42 -6.82 -3.23
N LYS A 94 -3.80 -7.95 -2.64
CA LYS A 94 -4.18 -9.15 -3.38
C LYS A 94 -5.45 -8.88 -4.18
N ASN A 95 -5.29 -8.61 -5.47
CA ASN A 95 -6.38 -8.31 -6.39
C ASN A 95 -5.99 -8.70 -7.82
N PRO A 96 -6.85 -9.45 -8.53
CA PRO A 96 -6.58 -9.93 -9.90
C PRO A 96 -6.79 -8.85 -10.97
N SER A 97 -7.18 -7.62 -10.60
CA SER A 97 -7.34 -6.50 -11.53
C SER A 97 -6.11 -5.60 -11.53
N ILE A 98 -5.67 -5.14 -12.70
CA ILE A 98 -4.59 -4.14 -12.82
C ILE A 98 -5.06 -2.83 -12.20
N ASN A 99 -4.38 -2.39 -11.14
CA ASN A 99 -4.58 -1.10 -10.50
C ASN A 99 -3.39 -0.66 -9.66
N ALA A 100 -3.26 0.64 -9.49
CA ALA A 100 -2.47 1.27 -8.46
C ALA A 100 -3.19 2.56 -8.05
N PHE A 101 -2.96 3.02 -6.83
CA PHE A 101 -3.50 4.29 -6.38
C PHE A 101 -2.63 4.87 -5.27
N ALA A 102 -2.67 6.18 -5.14
CA ALA A 102 -2.11 6.89 -4.00
C ALA A 102 -3.16 7.70 -3.25
N THR A 103 -2.93 7.89 -1.94
CA THR A 103 -3.79 8.69 -1.07
C THR A 103 -2.96 9.63 -0.20
N PHE A 104 -3.60 10.29 0.77
CA PHE A 104 -2.92 11.25 1.65
C PHE A 104 -1.78 10.63 2.46
N GLY A 105 -0.80 11.47 2.81
CA GLY A 105 0.26 11.09 3.73
C GLY A 105 1.20 10.00 3.20
N GLY A 106 1.30 9.87 1.87
CA GLY A 106 2.33 9.08 1.19
C GLY A 106 1.97 7.61 1.03
N VAL A 107 0.69 7.25 1.25
CA VAL A 107 0.22 5.89 1.11
C VAL A 107 0.00 5.59 -0.37
N VAL A 108 0.81 4.69 -0.92
CA VAL A 108 0.70 4.18 -2.28
C VAL A 108 0.41 2.68 -2.21
N ALA A 109 -0.57 2.22 -2.97
CA ALA A 109 -0.91 0.81 -3.03
C ALA A 109 -0.99 0.31 -4.46
N LEU A 110 -0.51 -0.90 -4.68
CA LEU A 110 -0.54 -1.58 -5.97
C LEU A 110 -1.31 -2.89 -5.84
N HIS A 111 -2.14 -3.19 -6.83
CA HIS A 111 -2.70 -4.52 -6.94
C HIS A 111 -1.62 -5.52 -7.37
N THR A 112 -1.72 -6.76 -6.88
CA THR A 112 -0.83 -7.86 -7.29
C THR A 112 -0.78 -8.05 -8.80
N GLN A 113 -1.92 -7.88 -9.50
CA GLN A 113 -1.94 -8.04 -10.95
C GLN A 113 -1.06 -7.01 -11.66
N THR A 114 -0.92 -5.79 -11.13
CA THR A 114 -0.04 -4.76 -11.71
C THR A 114 1.42 -5.21 -11.69
N LEU A 115 1.87 -5.82 -10.60
CA LEU A 115 3.20 -6.42 -10.50
C LEU A 115 3.35 -7.59 -11.48
N LEU A 116 2.36 -8.48 -11.56
CA LEU A 116 2.40 -9.66 -12.43
C LEU A 116 2.34 -9.33 -13.93
N GLU A 117 1.70 -8.22 -14.30
CA GLU A 117 1.56 -7.79 -15.70
C GLU A 117 2.75 -7.01 -16.21
N ALA A 118 3.58 -6.42 -15.35
CA ALA A 118 4.79 -5.71 -15.75
C ALA A 118 5.78 -6.69 -16.40
N ARG A 119 6.29 -6.38 -17.60
CA ARG A 119 7.29 -7.25 -18.29
C ARG A 119 8.72 -6.92 -17.91
N THR A 120 8.95 -5.69 -17.45
CA THR A 120 10.23 -5.21 -16.94
C THR A 120 10.03 -4.44 -15.64
N GLU A 121 11.09 -4.34 -14.85
CA GLU A 121 11.07 -3.51 -13.63
C GLU A 121 10.81 -2.04 -13.98
N SER A 122 11.27 -1.57 -15.15
CA SER A 122 10.98 -0.23 -15.66
C SER A 122 9.48 0.00 -15.91
N GLU A 123 8.75 -1.00 -16.42
CA GLU A 123 7.28 -0.88 -16.55
C GLU A 123 6.60 -0.73 -15.18
N LEU A 124 6.97 -1.55 -14.19
CA LEU A 124 6.43 -1.42 -12.83
C LEU A 124 6.79 -0.05 -12.20
N VAL A 125 8.04 0.38 -12.35
CA VAL A 125 8.53 1.67 -11.87
C VAL A 125 7.73 2.82 -12.46
N SER A 126 7.33 2.73 -13.74
CA SER A 126 6.54 3.79 -14.37
C SER A 126 5.22 4.02 -13.66
N VAL A 127 4.55 2.94 -13.22
CA VAL A 127 3.31 3.03 -12.44
C VAL A 127 3.56 3.61 -11.05
N ILE A 128 4.59 3.13 -10.34
CA ILE A 128 4.91 3.65 -8.99
C ILE A 128 5.31 5.12 -9.05
N ALA A 129 6.12 5.52 -10.03
CA ALA A 129 6.55 6.91 -10.21
C ALA A 129 5.38 7.83 -10.58
N HIS A 130 4.40 7.33 -11.33
CA HIS A 130 3.14 8.03 -11.61
C HIS A 130 2.34 8.30 -10.33
N GLU A 131 2.19 7.27 -9.49
CA GLU A 131 1.51 7.41 -8.19
C GLU A 131 2.25 8.35 -7.23
N ILE A 132 3.59 8.29 -7.18
CA ILE A 132 4.41 9.25 -6.42
C ILE A 132 4.14 10.67 -6.90
N ALA A 133 4.03 10.90 -8.22
CA ALA A 133 3.75 12.22 -8.77
C ALA A 133 2.35 12.71 -8.36
N HIS A 134 1.32 11.85 -8.28
CA HIS A 134 0.01 12.25 -7.76
C HIS A 134 0.09 12.81 -6.33
N VAL A 135 0.95 12.19 -5.52
CA VAL A 135 1.16 12.55 -4.12
C VAL A 135 1.96 13.85 -3.99
N THR A 136 3.12 13.95 -4.64
CA THR A 136 3.99 15.15 -4.53
C THR A 136 3.29 16.38 -5.08
N GLN A 137 2.49 16.22 -6.14
CA GLN A 137 1.68 17.30 -6.71
C GLN A 137 0.36 17.53 -5.96
N ARG A 138 0.12 16.80 -4.87
CA ARG A 138 -1.05 16.93 -3.98
C ARG A 138 -2.37 16.97 -4.76
N HIS A 139 -2.51 16.13 -5.79
CA HIS A 139 -3.66 16.19 -6.70
C HIS A 139 -5.00 16.01 -5.99
N ILE A 140 -5.08 15.09 -5.02
CA ILE A 140 -6.29 14.88 -4.22
C ILE A 140 -6.60 16.11 -3.35
N ALA A 141 -5.60 16.68 -2.68
CA ALA A 141 -5.78 17.86 -1.84
C ALA A 141 -6.24 19.09 -2.67
N ARG A 142 -5.65 19.30 -3.86
CA ARG A 142 -6.08 20.35 -4.80
C ARG A 142 -7.51 20.15 -5.27
N SER A 143 -7.89 18.92 -5.65
CA SER A 143 -9.26 18.56 -6.07
C SER A 143 -10.29 18.86 -4.97
N ILE A 144 -9.96 18.55 -3.72
CA ILE A 144 -10.85 18.83 -2.59
C ILE A 144 -10.95 20.32 -2.29
N GLU A 145 -9.86 21.07 -2.37
CA GLU A 145 -9.90 22.53 -2.19
C GLU A 145 -10.78 23.20 -3.26
N GLU A 146 -10.66 22.75 -4.52
CA GLU A 146 -11.54 23.18 -5.62
C GLU A 146 -13.02 22.83 -5.35
N THR A 147 -13.28 21.64 -4.80
CA THR A 147 -14.64 21.16 -4.50
C THR A 147 -15.25 21.84 -3.26
N GLN A 148 -14.47 22.09 -2.21
CA GLN A 148 -14.94 22.73 -0.98
C GLN A 148 -15.44 24.15 -1.20
N ASN A 149 -14.91 24.85 -2.21
CA ASN A 149 -15.44 26.15 -2.62
C ASN A 149 -16.88 26.06 -3.16
N ASN A 150 -17.34 24.87 -3.57
CA ASN A 150 -18.66 24.62 -4.17
C ASN A 150 -19.60 23.83 -3.24
N ALA A 151 -19.09 22.94 -2.38
CA ALA A 151 -19.86 22.24 -1.34
C ALA A 151 -18.92 21.72 -0.22
N PRO A 152 -19.15 22.07 1.06
CA PRO A 152 -18.31 21.57 2.16
C PRO A 152 -18.55 20.07 2.38
N LEU A 153 -17.61 19.24 1.93
CA LEU A 153 -17.57 17.81 2.25
C LEU A 153 -17.00 17.61 3.65
N SER A 154 -17.64 16.80 4.49
CA SER A 154 -17.00 16.36 5.75
C SER A 154 -15.84 15.41 5.43
N ILE A 155 -14.77 15.44 6.22
CA ILE A 155 -13.64 14.52 6.04
C ILE A 155 -14.07 13.08 6.32
N ALA A 156 -15.06 12.84 7.17
CA ALA A 156 -15.69 11.52 7.32
C ALA A 156 -16.30 11.02 6.00
N ALA A 157 -17.00 11.90 5.24
CA ALA A 157 -17.53 11.54 3.93
C ALA A 157 -16.41 11.31 2.91
N LEU A 158 -15.34 12.11 2.96
CA LEU A 158 -14.15 11.93 2.12
C LEU A 158 -13.44 10.58 2.39
N LEU A 159 -13.21 10.26 3.66
CA LEU A 159 -12.62 8.99 4.07
C LEU A 159 -13.50 7.82 3.60
N GLY A 160 -14.82 7.91 3.77
CA GLY A 160 -15.76 6.92 3.26
C GLY A 160 -15.65 6.72 1.74
N ALA A 161 -15.57 7.81 0.98
CA ALA A 161 -15.40 7.77 -0.48
C ALA A 161 -14.08 7.12 -0.91
N ILE A 162 -12.97 7.44 -0.23
CA ILE A 162 -11.66 6.82 -0.43
C ILE A 162 -11.72 5.32 -0.25
N LEU A 163 -12.37 4.85 0.82
CA LEU A 163 -12.44 3.41 1.10
C LEU A 163 -13.26 2.64 0.08
N ILE A 164 -14.36 3.22 -0.42
CA ILE A 164 -15.16 2.60 -1.47
C ILE A 164 -14.34 2.48 -2.76
N ALA A 165 -13.67 3.57 -3.17
CA ALA A 165 -12.84 3.58 -4.38
C ALA A 165 -11.66 2.61 -4.29
N MET A 166 -11.06 2.43 -3.10
CA MET A 166 -9.98 1.48 -2.86
C MET A 166 -10.43 0.01 -2.92
N ALA A 167 -11.66 -0.28 -2.50
CA ALA A 167 -12.17 -1.66 -2.44
C ALA A 167 -12.46 -2.24 -3.84
N ASP A 168 -13.16 -1.47 -4.68
CA ASP A 168 -13.39 -1.80 -6.08
C ASP A 168 -13.76 -0.53 -6.88
N PRO A 169 -12.81 0.05 -7.64
CA PRO A 169 -13.08 1.21 -8.48
C PRO A 169 -14.20 0.98 -9.51
N SER A 170 -14.38 -0.26 -9.96
CA SER A 170 -15.40 -0.62 -10.94
C SER A 170 -16.80 -0.70 -10.33
N ALA A 171 -16.91 -1.08 -9.05
CA ALA A 171 -18.18 -1.04 -8.31
C ALA A 171 -18.62 0.40 -8.03
N GLY A 172 -17.68 1.30 -7.73
CA GLY A 172 -17.94 2.73 -7.58
C GLY A 172 -18.57 3.36 -8.83
N ALA A 173 -18.13 2.93 -10.02
CA ALA A 173 -18.72 3.35 -11.29
C ALA A 173 -20.15 2.82 -11.54
N ALA A 174 -20.46 1.60 -11.10
CA ALA A 174 -21.81 1.02 -11.21
C ALA A 174 -22.82 1.67 -10.24
N ALA A 175 -22.35 2.19 -9.11
CA ALA A 175 -23.16 2.88 -8.10
C ALA A 175 -23.55 4.32 -8.47
N ILE A 176 -23.01 4.88 -9.57
CA ILE A 176 -23.20 6.27 -10.04
C ILE A 176 -24.67 6.67 -10.23
N THR A 177 -25.59 5.71 -10.35
CA THR A 177 -27.03 5.98 -10.50
C THR A 177 -27.65 6.70 -9.30
N THR A 178 -26.97 6.74 -8.15
CA THR A 178 -27.42 7.51 -6.98
C THR A 178 -26.63 8.83 -6.87
N ALA A 179 -27.34 9.96 -6.68
CA ALA A 179 -26.72 11.29 -6.55
C ALA A 179 -25.70 11.40 -5.39
N GLN A 180 -25.82 10.53 -4.38
CA GLN A 180 -24.86 10.43 -3.28
C GLN A 180 -23.59 9.68 -3.67
N ALA A 181 -23.65 8.67 -4.55
CA ALA A 181 -22.47 7.94 -5.01
C ALA A 181 -21.68 8.70 -6.08
N SER A 182 -22.35 9.51 -6.92
CA SER A 182 -21.66 10.32 -7.94
C SER A 182 -20.69 11.33 -7.30
N SER A 183 -21.09 12.00 -6.22
CA SER A 183 -20.23 12.94 -5.49
C SER A 183 -19.06 12.27 -4.76
N GLN A 184 -19.22 11.01 -4.34
CA GLN A 184 -18.16 10.22 -3.69
C GLN A 184 -17.12 9.71 -4.69
N GLN A 185 -17.54 9.20 -5.85
CA GLN A 185 -16.62 8.75 -6.90
C GLN A 185 -15.83 9.91 -7.53
N MET A 186 -16.46 11.09 -7.69
CA MET A 186 -15.79 12.26 -8.26
C MET A 186 -14.64 12.80 -7.41
N ALA A 187 -14.63 12.54 -6.10
CA ALA A 187 -13.61 13.08 -5.19
C ALA A 187 -12.18 12.55 -5.48
N LEU A 188 -12.05 11.44 -6.22
CA LEU A 188 -10.76 10.74 -6.43
C LEU A 188 -10.41 10.52 -7.89
N ASN A 189 -11.31 10.85 -8.81
CA ASN A 189 -10.98 10.82 -10.23
C ASN A 189 -10.02 11.97 -10.56
N TYR A 190 -8.88 11.64 -11.15
CA TYR A 190 -7.93 12.65 -11.57
C TYR A 190 -8.41 13.32 -12.87
N THR A 191 -8.24 14.64 -12.93
CA THR A 191 -8.51 15.38 -14.16
C THR A 191 -7.50 14.99 -15.24
N ARG A 192 -7.82 15.22 -16.51
CA ARG A 192 -6.86 15.01 -17.61
C ARG A 192 -5.58 15.85 -17.44
N GLN A 193 -5.67 16.98 -16.76
CA GLN A 193 -4.51 17.83 -16.48
C GLN A 193 -3.63 17.22 -15.38
N ASN A 194 -4.25 16.69 -14.31
CA ASN A 194 -3.54 15.96 -13.26
C ASN A 194 -2.77 14.76 -13.83
N GLU A 195 -3.41 13.99 -14.72
CA GLU A 195 -2.79 12.84 -15.36
C GLU A 195 -1.58 13.22 -16.23
N LYS A 196 -1.69 14.28 -17.05
CA LYS A 196 -0.55 14.78 -17.85
C LYS A 196 0.60 15.32 -16.98
N GLU A 197 0.26 15.95 -15.86
CA GLU A 197 1.24 16.43 -14.88
C GLU A 197 1.97 15.24 -14.22
N ALA A 198 1.21 14.24 -13.78
CA ALA A 198 1.73 13.01 -13.19
C ALA A 198 2.61 12.22 -14.17
N ASP A 199 2.19 12.05 -15.43
CA ASP A 199 2.99 11.41 -16.49
C ASP A 199 4.36 12.09 -16.63
N ARG A 200 4.37 13.42 -16.71
CA ARG A 200 5.60 14.20 -16.93
C ARG A 200 6.55 14.11 -15.75
N ILE A 201 6.02 14.24 -14.54
CA ILE A 201 6.82 14.25 -13.30
C ILE A 201 7.28 12.83 -12.97
N GLY A 202 6.39 11.84 -13.09
CA GLY A 202 6.70 10.43 -12.93
C GLY A 202 7.79 9.97 -13.89
N LEU A 203 7.70 10.33 -15.18
CA LEU A 203 8.73 10.03 -16.17
C LEU A 203 10.09 10.63 -15.79
N ARG A 204 10.11 11.88 -15.28
CA ARG A 204 11.34 12.51 -14.80
C ARG A 204 11.92 11.78 -13.59
N THR A 205 11.08 11.43 -12.60
CA THR A 205 11.49 10.70 -11.40
C THR A 205 12.10 9.34 -11.77
N MET A 206 11.46 8.62 -12.69
CA MET A 206 11.93 7.35 -13.24
C MET A 206 13.32 7.48 -13.89
N ILE A 207 13.51 8.47 -14.77
CA ILE A 207 14.79 8.75 -15.44
C ILE A 207 15.87 9.09 -14.39
N ASN A 208 15.55 9.96 -13.43
CA ASN A 208 16.48 10.35 -12.36
C ASN A 208 16.88 9.17 -11.46
N ALA A 209 16.04 8.14 -11.37
CA ALA A 209 16.31 6.90 -10.64
C ALA A 209 17.07 5.85 -11.47
N GLY A 210 17.41 6.16 -12.73
CA GLY A 210 18.21 5.33 -13.63
C GLY A 210 17.43 4.24 -14.35
N TYR A 211 16.10 4.36 -14.44
CA TYR A 211 15.25 3.40 -15.16
C TYR A 211 14.96 3.85 -16.59
N ASP A 212 14.59 2.89 -17.44
CA ASP A 212 14.35 3.14 -18.86
C ASP A 212 12.97 3.77 -19.10
N PRO A 213 12.86 5.03 -19.56
CA PRO A 213 11.58 5.70 -19.76
C PRO A 213 10.64 4.99 -20.74
N ARG A 214 11.17 4.12 -21.62
CA ARG A 214 10.35 3.30 -22.52
C ARG A 214 9.41 2.35 -21.78
N GLY A 215 9.72 1.97 -20.54
CA GLY A 215 8.82 1.19 -19.69
C GLY A 215 7.46 1.85 -19.50
N ALA A 216 7.40 3.19 -19.36
CA ALA A 216 6.14 3.92 -19.27
C ALA A 216 5.32 3.78 -20.56
N ARG A 217 5.95 3.99 -21.72
CA ARG A 217 5.31 3.80 -23.02
C ARG A 217 4.79 2.37 -23.17
N ASP A 218 5.63 1.38 -22.91
CA ASP A 218 5.33 -0.02 -23.20
C ASP A 218 4.19 -0.55 -22.32
N PHE A 219 4.18 -0.16 -21.04
CA PHE A 219 3.09 -0.49 -20.13
C PHE A 219 1.76 0.18 -20.54
N PHE A 220 1.75 1.50 -20.74
CA PHE A 220 0.51 2.23 -21.05
C PHE A 220 -0.04 1.92 -22.44
N VAL A 221 0.81 1.73 -23.45
CA VAL A 221 0.36 1.28 -24.78
C VAL A 221 -0.33 -0.07 -24.67
N ARG A 222 0.28 -1.02 -23.97
CA ARG A 222 -0.30 -2.35 -23.78
C ARG A 222 -1.61 -2.30 -22.99
N LEU A 223 -1.69 -1.47 -21.95
CA LEU A 223 -2.93 -1.26 -21.19
C LEU A 223 -4.04 -0.66 -22.06
N ALA A 224 -3.70 0.33 -22.90
CA ALA A 224 -4.63 0.93 -23.86
C ALA A 224 -5.10 -0.09 -24.91
N GLU A 225 -4.20 -0.92 -25.45
CA GLU A 225 -4.55 -1.99 -26.38
C GLU A 225 -5.48 -3.02 -25.74
N GLN A 226 -5.14 -3.51 -24.55
CA GLN A 226 -6.00 -4.44 -23.79
C GLN A 226 -7.40 -3.87 -23.58
N SER A 227 -7.52 -2.57 -23.30
CA SER A 227 -8.79 -1.88 -23.08
C SER A 227 -9.71 -1.80 -24.32
N ARG A 228 -9.13 -1.84 -25.54
CA ARG A 228 -9.91 -1.77 -26.79
C ARG A 228 -10.64 -3.06 -27.12
N TYR A 229 -10.16 -4.19 -26.60
CA TYR A 229 -10.67 -5.53 -26.92
C TYR A 229 -11.47 -6.17 -25.78
N THR A 230 -11.73 -5.45 -24.70
CA THR A 230 -12.51 -5.92 -23.53
C THR A 230 -13.69 -5.00 -23.27
N SER A 231 -14.83 -5.59 -22.90
CA SER A 231 -15.99 -4.82 -22.40
C SER A 231 -15.80 -4.34 -20.97
N LYS A 232 -14.96 -5.01 -20.17
CA LYS A 232 -14.59 -4.61 -18.81
C LYS A 232 -13.22 -3.94 -18.82
N LEU A 233 -13.20 -2.63 -18.61
CA LEU A 233 -11.96 -1.87 -18.53
C LEU A 233 -11.13 -2.30 -17.31
N PRO A 234 -9.79 -2.29 -17.40
CA PRO A 234 -8.93 -2.41 -16.23
C PRO A 234 -9.28 -1.38 -15.15
N ALA A 235 -9.24 -1.79 -13.88
CA ALA A 235 -9.63 -0.94 -12.74
C ALA A 235 -8.90 0.41 -12.71
N MET A 236 -7.60 0.41 -13.06
CA MET A 236 -6.77 1.60 -13.21
C MET A 236 -7.38 2.68 -14.12
N LEU A 237 -8.07 2.29 -15.21
CA LEU A 237 -8.57 3.26 -16.19
C LEU A 237 -9.82 4.02 -15.73
N TYR A 238 -10.46 3.60 -14.63
CA TYR A 238 -11.57 4.34 -14.04
C TYR A 238 -11.07 5.56 -13.24
N SER A 239 -9.95 5.44 -12.52
CA SER A 239 -9.32 6.54 -11.77
C SER A 239 -8.30 7.32 -12.60
N HIS A 240 -7.63 6.67 -13.55
CA HIS A 240 -6.60 7.24 -14.43
C HIS A 240 -7.00 7.09 -15.92
N PRO A 241 -7.87 7.97 -16.45
CA PRO A 241 -8.28 7.90 -17.84
C PRO A 241 -7.08 8.00 -18.79
N LEU A 242 -6.98 7.07 -19.75
CA LEU A 242 -5.87 6.96 -20.68
C LEU A 242 -6.33 7.21 -22.14
N PRO A 243 -6.70 8.45 -22.52
CA PRO A 243 -7.01 8.77 -23.92
C PRO A 243 -5.76 8.69 -24.81
N ASP A 244 -5.96 8.51 -26.12
CA ASP A 244 -4.88 8.44 -27.11
C ASP A 244 -3.92 9.63 -27.10
N SER A 245 -4.40 10.80 -26.64
CA SER A 245 -3.57 11.99 -26.46
C SER A 245 -2.53 11.85 -25.36
N ARG A 246 -2.78 11.08 -24.29
CA ARG A 246 -1.77 10.79 -23.25
C ARG A 246 -0.71 9.83 -23.76
N VAL A 247 -1.13 8.76 -24.43
CA VAL A 247 -0.21 7.80 -25.06
C VAL A 247 0.71 8.52 -26.07
N SER A 248 0.14 9.44 -26.85
CA SER A 248 0.90 10.27 -27.81
C SER A 248 1.86 11.25 -27.13
N ASP A 249 1.46 11.89 -26.02
CA ASP A 249 2.35 12.78 -25.25
C ASP A 249 3.54 12.01 -24.64
N ILE A 250 3.30 10.82 -24.08
CA ILE A 250 4.36 9.96 -23.54
C ILE A 250 5.32 9.52 -24.66
N ARG A 251 4.81 9.09 -25.81
CA ARG A 251 5.65 8.76 -26.98
C ARG A 251 6.50 9.95 -27.41
N ALA A 252 5.89 11.11 -27.63
CA ALA A 252 6.60 12.31 -28.07
C ALA A 252 7.67 12.78 -27.08
N ARG A 253 7.52 12.52 -25.77
CA ARG A 253 8.55 12.83 -24.76
C ARG A 253 9.74 11.88 -24.81
N ILE A 254 9.49 10.62 -25.10
CA ILE A 254 10.51 9.57 -25.12
C ILE A 254 11.23 9.55 -26.47
N ASP A 255 10.55 9.98 -27.53
CA ASP A 255 11.13 10.12 -28.87
C ASP A 255 12.33 11.08 -28.83
N GLY A 256 13.50 10.59 -29.24
CA GLY A 256 14.77 11.34 -29.21
C GLY A 256 15.58 11.18 -27.92
N MET A 257 15.06 10.49 -26.89
CA MET A 257 15.88 10.12 -25.73
C MET A 257 16.87 9.00 -26.10
N THR A 258 18.08 9.08 -25.55
CA THR A 258 19.07 8.00 -25.71
C THR A 258 18.58 6.76 -24.94
N PRO A 259 18.57 5.57 -25.57
CA PRO A 259 18.29 4.31 -24.89
C PRO A 259 19.12 4.14 -23.61
N VAL A 260 18.45 4.01 -22.48
CA VAL A 260 19.10 3.62 -21.21
C VAL A 260 19.07 2.09 -21.13
N ASN A 261 20.23 1.46 -20.96
CA ASN A 261 20.28 0.02 -20.67
C ASN A 261 20.06 -0.20 -19.17
N ALA A 262 18.80 -0.35 -18.77
CA ALA A 262 18.38 -0.62 -17.39
C ALA A 262 17.71 -2.01 -17.32
N PRO A 263 18.49 -3.11 -17.24
CA PRO A 263 17.91 -4.44 -17.11
C PRO A 263 17.14 -4.56 -15.80
N SER A 264 16.05 -5.30 -15.81
CA SER A 264 15.27 -5.58 -14.60
C SER A 264 16.12 -6.31 -13.57
N SER A 265 15.98 -5.94 -12.29
CA SER A 265 16.65 -6.66 -11.20
C SER A 265 16.19 -8.12 -11.10
N LEU A 266 17.05 -8.98 -10.55
CA LEU A 266 16.66 -10.35 -10.19
C LEU A 266 15.50 -10.32 -9.18
N ASN A 267 15.53 -9.39 -8.21
CA ASN A 267 14.51 -9.22 -7.19
C ASN A 267 13.14 -8.91 -7.76
N PHE A 268 13.04 -8.14 -8.86
CA PHE A 268 11.77 -7.92 -9.57
C PHE A 268 11.15 -9.25 -10.00
N TYR A 269 11.93 -10.11 -10.67
CA TYR A 269 11.42 -11.40 -11.14
C TYR A 269 11.12 -12.36 -9.98
N LEU A 270 11.94 -12.38 -8.92
CA LEU A 270 11.68 -13.18 -7.72
C LEU A 270 10.40 -12.71 -7.00
N ALA A 271 10.16 -11.39 -6.91
CA ALA A 271 8.94 -10.83 -6.35
C ALA A 271 7.71 -11.20 -7.20
N GLN A 272 7.80 -11.16 -8.53
CA GLN A 272 6.72 -11.62 -9.42
C GLN A 272 6.42 -13.11 -9.21
N ILE A 273 7.45 -13.95 -9.17
CA ILE A 273 7.29 -15.39 -8.96
C ILE A 273 6.69 -15.68 -7.60
N ARG A 274 7.19 -15.04 -6.52
CA ARG A 274 6.64 -15.18 -5.18
C ARG A 274 5.19 -14.72 -5.13
N THR A 275 4.87 -13.57 -5.74
CA THR A 275 3.49 -13.08 -5.83
C THR A 275 2.58 -14.08 -6.52
N SER A 276 3.04 -14.64 -7.65
CA SER A 276 2.30 -15.63 -8.42
C SER A 276 2.13 -16.93 -7.61
N VAL A 277 3.20 -17.52 -7.11
CA VAL A 277 3.15 -18.82 -6.41
C VAL A 277 2.44 -18.72 -5.07
N MET A 278 2.58 -17.64 -4.30
CA MET A 278 2.00 -17.57 -2.95
C MET A 278 0.53 -17.12 -2.96
N TYR A 279 0.15 -16.28 -3.92
CA TYR A 279 -1.15 -15.59 -3.89
C TYR A 279 -2.03 -15.85 -5.11
N ASN A 280 -1.55 -16.57 -6.11
CA ASN A 280 -2.28 -16.93 -7.32
C ASN A 280 -2.20 -18.44 -7.57
N GLN A 281 -3.29 -19.03 -8.10
CA GLN A 281 -3.40 -20.45 -8.45
C GLN A 281 -3.06 -21.45 -7.31
N THR A 282 -3.13 -22.75 -7.64
CA THR A 282 -2.87 -23.85 -6.71
C THR A 282 -1.40 -24.30 -6.74
N PRO A 283 -0.88 -24.87 -5.66
CA PRO A 283 0.49 -25.39 -5.61
C PRO A 283 0.80 -26.43 -6.71
N GLU A 284 -0.15 -27.31 -7.01
CA GLU A 284 0.02 -28.41 -7.99
C GLU A 284 0.25 -27.87 -9.39
N TYR A 285 -0.54 -26.87 -9.81
CA TYR A 285 -0.35 -26.18 -11.09
C TYR A 285 1.06 -25.59 -11.19
N HIS A 286 1.56 -24.98 -10.11
CA HIS A 286 2.89 -24.36 -10.10
C HIS A 286 4.02 -25.40 -10.12
N VAL A 287 3.87 -26.54 -9.44
CA VAL A 287 4.84 -27.64 -9.50
C VAL A 287 5.00 -28.11 -10.94
N ASP A 288 3.90 -28.44 -11.63
CA ASP A 288 3.92 -28.91 -13.01
C ASP A 288 4.50 -27.85 -13.96
N PHE A 289 4.10 -26.59 -13.77
CA PHE A 289 4.56 -25.46 -14.58
C PHE A 289 6.08 -25.28 -14.50
N TYR A 290 6.66 -25.23 -13.31
CA TYR A 290 8.09 -24.99 -13.15
C TYR A 290 8.93 -26.22 -13.48
N GLN A 291 8.46 -27.44 -13.18
CA GLN A 291 9.13 -28.67 -13.61
C GLN A 291 9.24 -28.74 -15.14
N SER A 292 8.15 -28.44 -15.85
CA SER A 292 8.12 -28.41 -17.32
C SER A 292 9.10 -27.39 -17.91
N ARG A 293 9.23 -26.22 -17.28
CA ARG A 293 10.17 -25.18 -17.72
C ARG A 293 11.64 -25.56 -17.50
N ILE A 294 11.95 -26.22 -16.39
CA ILE A 294 13.32 -26.68 -16.09
C ILE A 294 13.72 -27.83 -17.03
N ALA A 295 12.79 -28.72 -17.37
CA ALA A 295 13.04 -29.85 -18.27
C ALA A 295 13.35 -29.43 -19.71
N ASN A 296 13.03 -28.19 -20.11
CA ASN A 296 13.25 -27.71 -21.46
C ASN A 296 14.69 -27.17 -21.64
N PRO A 297 15.53 -27.81 -22.48
CA PRO A 297 16.97 -27.54 -22.58
C PRO A 297 17.34 -26.18 -23.20
N ASN A 298 16.38 -25.42 -23.74
CA ASN A 298 16.66 -24.16 -24.44
C ASN A 298 16.68 -22.91 -23.53
N HIS A 299 16.77 -23.06 -22.20
CA HIS A 299 16.70 -21.93 -21.27
C HIS A 299 18.07 -21.39 -20.84
N HIS A 300 18.20 -20.07 -20.81
CA HIS A 300 19.37 -19.38 -20.25
C HIS A 300 19.50 -19.62 -18.73
N GLN A 301 20.72 -19.51 -18.18
CA GLN A 301 21.00 -19.75 -16.76
C GLN A 301 20.13 -18.91 -15.80
N THR A 302 19.90 -17.62 -16.10
CA THR A 302 19.01 -16.76 -15.30
C THR A 302 17.58 -17.29 -15.28
N SER A 303 17.08 -17.78 -16.42
CA SER A 303 15.76 -18.42 -16.49
C SER A 303 15.71 -19.68 -15.63
N ASN A 304 16.80 -20.44 -15.55
CA ASN A 304 16.88 -21.63 -14.70
C ASN A 304 16.81 -21.27 -13.20
N ILE A 305 17.56 -20.26 -12.74
CA ILE A 305 17.51 -19.77 -11.35
C ILE A 305 16.07 -19.36 -10.96
N LEU A 306 15.43 -18.56 -11.81
CA LEU A 306 14.04 -18.12 -11.60
C LEU A 306 13.07 -19.31 -11.55
N ASN A 307 13.19 -20.26 -12.48
CA ASN A 307 12.32 -21.44 -12.49
C ASN A 307 12.54 -22.33 -11.26
N LYS A 308 13.79 -22.51 -10.81
CA LYS A 308 14.11 -23.25 -9.58
C LYS A 308 13.51 -22.58 -8.34
N TYR A 309 13.59 -21.25 -8.25
CA TYR A 309 12.95 -20.52 -7.15
C TYR A 309 11.43 -20.72 -7.14
N GLY A 310 10.79 -20.61 -8.31
CA GLY A 310 9.36 -20.91 -8.45
C GLY A 310 9.01 -22.36 -8.07
N LEU A 311 9.85 -23.32 -8.45
CA LEU A 311 9.69 -24.72 -8.08
C LEU A 311 9.85 -24.95 -6.57
N ALA A 312 10.85 -24.35 -5.92
CA ALA A 312 11.06 -24.48 -4.48
C ALA A 312 9.85 -23.98 -3.69
N LEU A 313 9.32 -22.80 -4.04
CA LEU A 313 8.08 -22.28 -3.47
C LEU A 313 6.88 -23.21 -3.71
N ALA A 314 6.72 -23.73 -4.93
CA ALA A 314 5.59 -24.59 -5.28
C ALA A 314 5.64 -25.92 -4.52
N LEU A 315 6.81 -26.55 -4.44
CA LEU A 315 7.03 -27.79 -3.67
C LEU A 315 6.81 -27.56 -2.17
N MET A 316 7.29 -26.43 -1.62
CA MET A 316 7.06 -26.04 -0.24
C MET A 316 5.56 -25.88 0.05
N ARG A 317 4.82 -25.15 -0.80
CA ARG A 317 3.36 -24.98 -0.67
C ARG A 317 2.60 -26.31 -0.81
N ASN A 318 3.16 -27.27 -1.56
CA ASN A 318 2.63 -28.61 -1.70
C ASN A 318 3.14 -29.58 -0.61
N GLU A 319 3.70 -29.05 0.48
CA GLU A 319 4.25 -29.78 1.63
C GLU A 319 5.34 -30.81 1.30
N ASN A 320 5.90 -30.78 0.09
CA ASN A 320 7.01 -31.62 -0.33
C ASN A 320 8.35 -30.97 0.07
N TYR A 321 8.52 -30.81 1.39
CA TYR A 321 9.64 -30.06 1.96
C TYR A 321 11.00 -30.69 1.63
N LEU A 322 11.10 -32.02 1.53
CA LEU A 322 12.36 -32.69 1.18
C LEU A 322 12.83 -32.36 -0.24
N ALA A 323 11.91 -32.35 -1.22
CA ALA A 323 12.24 -31.96 -2.59
C ALA A 323 12.50 -30.45 -2.68
N ALA A 324 11.68 -29.64 -2.00
CA ALA A 324 11.86 -28.19 -1.93
C ALA A 324 13.24 -27.83 -1.37
N ASN A 325 13.68 -28.52 -0.31
CA ASN A 325 14.95 -28.28 0.36
C ASN A 325 16.14 -28.48 -0.59
N LYS A 326 16.13 -29.56 -1.38
CA LYS A 326 17.18 -29.80 -2.39
C LYS A 326 17.27 -28.66 -3.40
N VAL A 327 16.12 -28.19 -3.90
CA VAL A 327 16.08 -27.14 -4.92
C VAL A 327 16.55 -25.79 -4.35
N VAL A 328 16.15 -25.44 -3.12
CA VAL A 328 16.58 -24.17 -2.51
C VAL A 328 18.04 -24.18 -2.07
N ASP A 329 18.58 -25.33 -1.66
CA ASP A 329 20.01 -25.46 -1.33
C ASP A 329 20.89 -25.19 -2.57
N GLU A 330 20.50 -25.69 -3.75
CA GLU A 330 21.16 -25.34 -5.03
C GLU A 330 21.11 -23.83 -5.35
N LEU A 331 20.03 -23.13 -4.96
CA LEU A 331 19.95 -21.68 -5.14
C LEU A 331 20.88 -20.94 -4.17
N LEU A 332 20.95 -21.39 -2.91
CA LEU A 332 21.82 -20.81 -1.88
C LEU A 332 23.31 -21.05 -2.16
N GLU A 333 23.68 -22.09 -2.93
CA GLU A 333 25.04 -22.25 -3.46
C GLU A 333 25.42 -21.12 -4.43
N THR A 334 24.45 -20.59 -5.18
CA THR A 334 24.71 -19.49 -6.14
C THR A 334 24.76 -18.12 -5.47
N ASP A 335 23.87 -17.87 -4.51
CA ASP A 335 23.84 -16.65 -3.70
C ASP A 335 23.32 -16.97 -2.30
N SER A 336 24.26 -17.23 -1.39
CA SER A 336 23.95 -17.63 -0.03
C SER A 336 23.31 -16.52 0.82
N ASN A 337 23.32 -15.27 0.36
CA ASN A 337 22.79 -14.11 1.08
C ASN A 337 21.49 -13.58 0.46
N ASN A 338 20.98 -14.24 -0.58
CA ASN A 338 19.74 -13.83 -1.20
C ASN A 338 18.55 -13.99 -0.23
N LEU A 339 17.88 -12.88 0.09
CA LEU A 339 16.77 -12.89 1.04
C LEU A 339 15.60 -13.76 0.58
N PHE A 340 15.31 -13.82 -0.73
CA PHE A 340 14.25 -14.66 -1.25
C PHE A 340 14.53 -16.15 -1.03
N TYR A 341 15.80 -16.56 -1.16
CA TYR A 341 16.19 -17.96 -0.97
C TYR A 341 16.21 -18.33 0.51
N LEU A 342 16.73 -17.45 1.36
CA LEU A 342 16.77 -17.65 2.81
C LEU A 342 15.38 -17.72 3.45
N ASP A 343 14.43 -16.91 2.99
CA ASP A 343 13.03 -16.95 3.45
C ASP A 343 12.36 -18.28 3.11
N VAL A 344 12.45 -18.73 1.85
CA VAL A 344 11.88 -20.02 1.44
C VAL A 344 12.56 -21.19 2.14
N LYS A 345 13.89 -21.14 2.30
CA LYS A 345 14.63 -22.11 3.12
C LYS A 345 14.11 -22.15 4.55
N THR A 346 13.78 -20.99 5.13
CA THR A 346 13.21 -20.91 6.49
C THR A 346 11.91 -21.69 6.58
N ASP A 347 10.94 -21.38 5.73
CA ASP A 347 9.64 -22.07 5.73
C ASP A 347 9.78 -23.58 5.49
N ILE A 348 10.66 -24.00 4.57
CA ILE A 348 10.93 -25.41 4.29
C ILE A 348 11.48 -26.14 5.51
N VAL A 349 12.52 -25.58 6.15
CA VAL A 349 13.20 -26.23 7.29
C VAL A 349 12.32 -26.22 8.54
N LEU A 350 11.48 -25.19 8.72
CA LEU A 350 10.41 -25.18 9.73
C LEU A 350 9.37 -26.29 9.46
N GLY A 351 8.96 -26.49 8.20
CA GLY A 351 8.09 -27.59 7.79
C GLY A 351 8.69 -28.98 8.06
N LEU A 352 10.02 -29.11 7.93
CA LEU A 352 10.79 -30.31 8.32
C LEU A 352 11.00 -30.44 9.84
N LYS A 353 10.57 -29.46 10.63
CA LYS A 353 10.74 -29.39 12.10
C LYS A 353 12.20 -29.36 12.54
N GLN A 354 13.10 -28.90 11.68
CA GLN A 354 14.54 -28.79 11.93
C GLN A 354 14.88 -27.43 12.55
N TYR A 355 14.26 -27.13 13.69
CA TYR A 355 14.27 -25.78 14.28
C TYR A 355 15.66 -25.26 14.63
N GLN A 356 16.53 -26.12 15.19
CA GLN A 356 17.87 -25.71 15.60
C GLN A 356 18.79 -25.37 14.42
N GLU A 357 18.63 -26.05 13.29
CA GLU A 357 19.39 -25.73 12.08
C GLU A 357 19.05 -24.33 11.58
N ILE A 358 17.75 -24.04 11.47
CA ILE A 358 17.31 -22.77 10.90
C ILE A 358 17.53 -21.58 11.83
N THR A 359 17.37 -21.75 13.15
CA THR A 359 17.65 -20.66 14.10
C THR A 359 19.14 -20.29 14.09
N GLN A 360 20.04 -21.27 14.02
CA GLN A 360 21.48 -21.01 13.89
C GLN A 360 21.84 -20.32 12.58
N LEU A 361 21.26 -20.77 11.45
CA LEU A 361 21.48 -20.15 10.15
C LEU A 361 21.02 -18.68 10.15
N LEU A 362 19.81 -18.42 10.63
CA LEU A 362 19.23 -17.06 10.64
C LEU A 362 19.95 -16.13 11.61
N GLU A 363 20.39 -16.63 12.77
CA GLU A 363 21.24 -15.86 13.70
C GLU A 363 22.53 -15.39 13.02
N GLN A 364 23.25 -16.31 12.35
CA GLN A 364 24.47 -15.98 11.61
C GLN A 364 24.20 -14.97 10.48
N LYS A 365 23.12 -15.16 9.72
CA LYS A 365 22.77 -14.25 8.61
C LYS A 365 22.37 -12.86 9.10
N LEU A 366 21.66 -12.77 10.22
CA LEU A 366 21.28 -11.49 10.83
C LEU A 366 22.49 -10.74 11.40
N GLN A 367 23.52 -11.43 11.89
CA GLN A 367 24.78 -10.81 12.29
C GLN A 367 25.52 -10.18 11.10
N LEU A 368 25.45 -10.80 9.91
CA LEU A 368 26.06 -10.27 8.67
C LEU A 368 25.26 -9.13 8.05
N MET A 369 23.94 -9.16 8.19
CA MET A 369 23.00 -8.17 7.65
C MET A 369 22.16 -7.58 8.78
N PRO A 370 22.78 -6.81 9.69
CA PRO A 370 22.07 -6.23 10.82
C PRO A 370 20.96 -5.29 10.32
N ASN A 371 19.84 -5.26 11.05
CA ASN A 371 18.65 -4.47 10.75
C ASN A 371 17.84 -4.90 9.50
N ASN A 372 18.16 -6.04 8.87
CA ASN A 372 17.29 -6.55 7.81
C ASN A 372 15.99 -7.11 8.41
N GLN A 373 14.86 -6.45 8.11
CA GLN A 373 13.56 -6.83 8.69
C GLN A 373 13.09 -8.22 8.28
N VAL A 374 13.38 -8.67 7.05
CA VAL A 374 12.97 -9.99 6.56
C VAL A 374 13.63 -11.09 7.38
N LEU A 375 14.95 -10.99 7.58
CA LEU A 375 15.70 -11.96 8.39
C LEU A 375 15.29 -11.91 9.85
N LEU A 376 15.07 -10.71 10.40
CA LEU A 376 14.65 -10.55 11.80
C LEU A 376 13.29 -11.22 12.06
N LEU A 377 12.31 -10.99 11.18
CA LEU A 377 10.97 -11.56 11.33
C LEU A 377 10.97 -13.08 11.11
N ASN A 378 11.73 -13.57 10.13
CA ASN A 378 11.95 -15.00 9.93
C ASN A 378 12.62 -15.64 11.16
N TYR A 379 13.63 -14.99 11.72
CA TYR A 379 14.35 -15.49 12.90
C TYR A 379 13.44 -15.51 14.13
N ALA A 380 12.68 -14.44 14.36
CA ALA A 380 11.70 -14.39 15.43
C ALA A 380 10.64 -15.50 15.30
N ASN A 381 10.10 -15.72 14.10
CA ASN A 381 9.17 -16.82 13.84
C ASN A 381 9.81 -18.18 14.11
N ALA A 382 11.04 -18.41 13.62
CA ALA A 382 11.76 -19.66 13.84
C ALA A 382 12.03 -19.93 15.33
N LEU A 383 12.41 -18.91 16.11
CA LEU A 383 12.57 -19.00 17.56
C LEU A 383 11.26 -19.37 18.27
N ILE A 384 10.14 -18.78 17.86
CA ILE A 384 8.81 -19.11 18.40
C ILE A 384 8.43 -20.56 18.10
N GLN A 385 8.67 -21.05 16.88
CA GLN A 385 8.44 -22.45 16.52
C GLN A 385 9.38 -23.41 17.27
N ALA A 386 10.61 -22.97 17.56
CA ALA A 386 11.57 -23.68 18.39
C ALA A 386 11.23 -23.65 19.90
N SER A 387 10.16 -22.97 20.31
CA SER A 387 9.82 -22.69 21.72
C SER A 387 10.86 -21.84 22.48
N GLU A 388 11.77 -21.17 21.76
CA GLU A 388 12.75 -20.22 22.30
C GLU A 388 12.14 -18.80 22.45
N ASN A 389 10.94 -18.74 23.03
CA ASN A 389 10.07 -17.58 23.01
C ASN A 389 10.67 -16.32 23.67
N GLN A 390 11.49 -16.47 24.71
CA GLN A 390 12.12 -15.31 25.36
C GLN A 390 13.10 -14.61 24.42
N LYS A 391 13.90 -15.36 23.66
CA LYS A 391 14.80 -14.78 22.66
C LYS A 391 14.02 -14.06 21.55
N ALA A 392 12.89 -14.64 21.12
CA ALA A 392 12.02 -13.99 20.14
C ALA A 392 11.45 -12.67 20.66
N VAL A 393 11.01 -12.63 21.92
CA VAL A 393 10.54 -11.39 22.58
C VAL A 393 11.64 -10.33 22.61
N ASP A 394 12.85 -10.70 23.03
CA ASP A 394 13.97 -9.77 23.14
C ASP A 394 14.32 -9.17 21.77
N LEU A 395 14.38 -10.00 20.73
CA LEU A 395 14.62 -9.59 19.35
C LEU A 395 13.51 -8.65 18.81
N LEU A 396 12.24 -9.03 19.00
CA LEU A 396 11.09 -8.26 18.50
C LEU A 396 10.91 -6.94 19.23
N LYS A 397 11.29 -6.86 20.50
CA LYS A 397 11.12 -5.64 21.32
C LYS A 397 11.90 -4.47 20.73
N ASP A 398 13.15 -4.69 20.35
CA ASP A 398 14.00 -3.65 19.76
C ASP A 398 13.48 -3.22 18.39
N PHE A 399 13.03 -4.18 17.57
CA PHE A 399 12.43 -3.91 16.27
C PHE A 399 11.16 -3.06 16.38
N ILE A 400 10.24 -3.41 17.29
CA ILE A 400 8.97 -2.72 17.49
C ILE A 400 9.15 -1.29 18.02
N ILE A 401 10.20 -1.01 18.78
CA ILE A 401 10.51 0.36 19.21
C ILE A 401 10.74 1.27 18.01
N LEU A 402 11.40 0.77 16.96
CA LEU A 402 11.69 1.51 15.74
C LEU A 402 10.53 1.47 14.73
N HIS A 403 9.76 0.37 14.74
CA HIS A 403 8.65 0.12 13.81
C HIS A 403 7.34 -0.16 14.57
N PRO A 404 6.82 0.81 15.33
CA PRO A 404 5.67 0.59 16.22
C PRO A 404 4.37 0.25 15.49
N ASP A 405 4.31 0.48 14.18
CA ASP A 405 3.17 0.18 13.32
C ASP A 405 3.31 -1.10 12.48
N HIS A 406 4.38 -1.88 12.70
CA HIS A 406 4.62 -3.14 12.01
C HIS A 406 3.74 -4.27 12.57
N TYR A 407 2.66 -4.57 11.84
CA TYR A 407 1.62 -5.49 12.30
C TYR A 407 2.13 -6.92 12.59
N LEU A 408 2.90 -7.51 11.67
CA LEU A 408 3.40 -8.88 11.84
C LEU A 408 4.34 -9.02 13.06
N ALA A 409 5.10 -7.98 13.40
CA ALA A 409 6.00 -8.02 14.55
C ALA A 409 5.20 -8.06 15.86
N TRP A 410 4.13 -7.26 15.96
CA TRP A 410 3.20 -7.34 17.07
C TRP A 410 2.47 -8.68 17.16
N GLN A 411 2.18 -9.31 16.02
CA GLN A 411 1.55 -10.63 15.97
C GLN A 411 2.51 -11.69 16.53
N LEU A 412 3.75 -11.73 16.04
CA LEU A 412 4.79 -12.64 16.55
C LEU A 412 5.07 -12.39 18.04
N MET A 413 5.09 -11.12 18.46
CA MET A 413 5.27 -10.75 19.87
C MET A 413 4.12 -11.28 20.74
N ALA A 414 2.87 -11.17 20.27
CA ALA A 414 1.73 -11.73 20.98
C ALA A 414 1.81 -13.27 21.05
N ASP A 415 2.18 -13.94 19.96
CA ASP A 415 2.34 -15.39 19.92
C ASP A 415 3.44 -15.86 20.90
N ALA A 416 4.58 -15.17 20.95
CA ALA A 416 5.65 -15.45 21.90
C ALA A 416 5.20 -15.27 23.35
N TYR A 417 4.52 -14.16 23.69
CA TYR A 417 3.98 -13.96 25.05
C TYR A 417 2.93 -14.99 25.44
N LYS A 418 2.11 -15.41 24.48
CA LYS A 418 1.12 -16.47 24.69
C LYS A 418 1.79 -17.79 25.06
N GLN A 419 2.83 -18.19 24.33
CA GLN A 419 3.59 -19.41 24.63
C GLN A 419 4.36 -19.33 25.95
N LEU A 420 4.86 -18.15 26.32
CA LEU A 420 5.48 -17.91 27.64
C LEU A 420 4.46 -17.92 28.79
N GLY A 421 3.15 -17.91 28.51
CA GLY A 421 2.11 -17.78 29.52
C GLY A 421 2.01 -16.38 30.14
N ASN A 422 2.69 -15.37 29.57
CA ASN A 422 2.64 -14.00 30.07
C ASN A 422 1.37 -13.29 29.59
N ARG A 423 0.26 -13.57 30.29
CA ARG A 423 -1.07 -13.06 29.92
C ARG A 423 -1.15 -11.54 29.88
N ALA A 424 -0.50 -10.84 30.81
CA ALA A 424 -0.53 -9.38 30.84
C ALA A 424 0.12 -8.75 29.60
N LEU A 425 1.28 -9.26 29.17
CA LEU A 425 1.96 -8.76 27.97
C LEU A 425 1.29 -9.25 26.67
N PHE A 426 0.74 -10.47 26.66
CA PHE A 426 -0.07 -10.97 25.55
C PHE A 426 -1.24 -10.04 25.24
N HIS A 427 -2.05 -9.70 26.24
CA HIS A 427 -3.19 -8.79 26.07
C HIS A 427 -2.75 -7.36 25.70
N GLN A 428 -1.60 -6.89 26.19
CA GLN A 428 -1.03 -5.62 25.71
C GLN A 428 -0.64 -5.67 24.22
N ALA A 429 0.00 -6.75 23.75
CA ALA A 429 0.33 -6.91 22.33
C ALA A 429 -0.93 -7.05 21.45
N GLN A 430 -1.96 -7.76 21.92
CA GLN A 430 -3.27 -7.83 21.24
C GLN A 430 -3.93 -6.45 21.13
N ALA A 431 -3.82 -5.62 22.17
CA ALA A 431 -4.34 -4.27 22.13
C ALA A 431 -3.69 -3.43 21.01
N GLU A 432 -2.38 -3.56 20.82
CA GLU A 432 -1.66 -2.88 19.74
C GLU A 432 -2.14 -3.36 18.37
N LEU A 433 -2.30 -4.67 18.17
CA LEU A 433 -2.86 -5.24 16.93
C LEU A 433 -4.25 -4.65 16.62
N TYR A 434 -5.14 -4.57 17.61
CA TYR A 434 -6.46 -3.96 17.42
C TYR A 434 -6.38 -2.46 17.10
N ALA A 435 -5.48 -1.72 17.74
CA ALA A 435 -5.28 -0.30 17.43
C ALA A 435 -4.76 -0.09 16.00
N LEU A 436 -3.89 -0.98 15.52
CA LEU A 436 -3.35 -0.98 14.16
C LEU A 436 -4.38 -1.25 13.06
N VAL A 437 -5.59 -1.66 13.42
CA VAL A 437 -6.75 -1.84 12.53
C VAL A 437 -7.95 -0.98 12.95
N LEU A 438 -7.71 0.12 13.69
CA LEU A 438 -8.71 1.08 14.17
C LEU A 438 -9.78 0.52 15.13
N ALA A 439 -9.59 -0.70 15.64
CA ALA A 439 -10.49 -1.34 16.60
C ALA A 439 -10.21 -0.88 18.05
N TYR A 440 -10.13 0.43 18.29
CA TYR A 440 -9.78 0.99 19.60
C TYR A 440 -10.64 0.52 20.77
N PRO A 441 -11.97 0.34 20.65
CA PRO A 441 -12.75 -0.23 21.76
C PRO A 441 -12.22 -1.59 22.20
N LYS A 442 -11.96 -2.50 21.25
CA LYS A 442 -11.36 -3.81 21.53
C LYS A 442 -9.95 -3.68 22.09
N ALA A 443 -9.15 -2.76 21.55
CA ALA A 443 -7.81 -2.49 22.07
C ALA A 443 -7.84 -2.06 23.54
N ILE A 444 -8.78 -1.20 23.92
CA ILE A 444 -8.96 -0.74 25.29
C ILE A 444 -9.45 -1.89 26.20
N ASP A 445 -10.36 -2.73 25.72
CA ASP A 445 -10.84 -3.90 26.46
C ASP A 445 -9.71 -4.92 26.72
N GLU A 446 -8.82 -5.13 25.74
CA GLU A 446 -7.61 -5.94 25.91
C GLU A 446 -6.68 -5.35 26.97
N LEU A 447 -6.49 -4.02 27.02
CA LEU A 447 -5.69 -3.37 28.06
C LEU A 447 -6.33 -3.46 29.45
N HIS A 448 -7.66 -3.38 29.54
CA HIS A 448 -8.37 -3.66 30.80
C HIS A 448 -8.17 -5.11 31.24
N THR A 449 -8.22 -6.05 30.30
CA THR A 449 -7.97 -7.46 30.56
C THR A 449 -6.53 -7.69 31.02
N ALA A 450 -5.54 -7.06 30.37
CA ALA A 450 -4.14 -7.09 30.78
C ALA A 450 -3.94 -6.63 32.23
N SER A 451 -4.68 -5.61 32.67
CA SER A 451 -4.61 -5.06 34.03
C SER A 451 -5.02 -6.07 35.12
N ASN A 452 -5.78 -7.11 34.77
CA ASN A 452 -6.17 -8.17 35.71
C ASN A 452 -5.03 -9.17 35.97
N TYR A 453 -3.99 -9.17 35.13
CA TYR A 453 -2.89 -10.14 35.16
C TYR A 453 -1.53 -9.54 35.58
N ILE A 454 -1.45 -8.23 35.82
CA ILE A 454 -0.24 -7.60 36.35
C ILE A 454 -0.14 -7.77 37.87
N ASP A 455 1.07 -7.62 38.42
CA ASP A 455 1.25 -7.52 39.86
C ASP A 455 0.45 -6.31 40.40
N LYS A 456 -0.42 -6.56 41.37
CA LYS A 456 -1.24 -5.54 42.03
C LYS A 456 -0.40 -4.48 42.74
N ASN A 457 0.87 -4.74 43.04
CA ASN A 457 1.79 -3.79 43.64
C ASN A 457 2.64 -3.04 42.60
N SER A 458 2.61 -3.43 41.33
CA SER A 458 3.35 -2.76 40.26
C SER A 458 2.66 -1.48 39.82
N GLU A 459 3.01 -0.36 40.48
CA GLU A 459 2.53 0.97 40.10
C GLU A 459 2.99 1.38 38.69
N ILE A 460 4.14 0.88 38.24
CA ILE A 460 4.67 1.16 36.90
C ILE A 460 3.78 0.53 35.83
N ASP A 461 3.43 -0.76 35.98
CA ASP A 461 2.59 -1.45 34.99
C ASP A 461 1.18 -0.85 34.93
N LYS A 462 0.58 -0.54 36.09
CA LYS A 462 -0.72 0.16 36.16
C LYS A 462 -0.71 1.48 35.41
N LYS A 463 0.33 2.31 35.62
CA LYS A 463 0.48 3.60 34.96
C LYS A 463 0.73 3.44 33.46
N ARG A 464 1.55 2.48 33.04
CA ARG A 464 1.79 2.18 31.61
C ARG A 464 0.49 1.81 30.91
N ILE A 465 -0.27 0.86 31.45
CA ILE A 465 -1.53 0.42 30.84
C ILE A 465 -2.57 1.55 30.82
N SER A 466 -2.74 2.26 31.93
CA SER A 466 -3.67 3.39 32.03
C SER A 466 -3.31 4.52 31.06
N GLY A 467 -2.01 4.80 30.90
CA GLY A 467 -1.48 5.76 29.94
C GLY A 467 -1.80 5.36 28.50
N ARG A 468 -1.61 4.07 28.16
CA ARG A 468 -1.91 3.57 26.81
C ARG A 468 -3.41 3.57 26.50
N ILE A 469 -4.27 3.25 27.47
CA ILE A 469 -5.74 3.40 27.35
C ILE A 469 -6.10 4.86 27.04
N LYS A 470 -5.48 5.82 27.74
CA LYS A 470 -5.72 7.25 27.49
C LYS A 470 -5.30 7.65 26.08
N GLN A 471 -4.16 7.16 25.60
CA GLN A 471 -3.70 7.39 24.22
C GLN A 471 -4.70 6.84 23.20
N PHE A 472 -5.14 5.59 23.33
CA PHE A 472 -6.13 5.01 22.40
C PHE A 472 -7.49 5.73 22.42
N ARG A 473 -7.94 6.23 23.58
CA ARG A 473 -9.15 7.06 23.66
C ARG A 473 -8.98 8.39 22.91
N GLU A 474 -7.81 9.02 23.03
CA GLU A 474 -7.51 10.26 22.32
C GLU A 474 -7.39 10.02 20.81
N ASP A 475 -6.71 8.95 20.39
CA ASP A 475 -6.61 8.54 18.98
C ASP A 475 -7.99 8.29 18.37
N GLN A 476 -8.87 7.57 19.08
CA GLN A 476 -10.25 7.33 18.66
C GLN A 476 -11.03 8.65 18.53
N LYS A 477 -10.84 9.58 19.47
CA LYS A 477 -11.50 10.89 19.45
C LYS A 477 -11.00 11.76 18.30
N ASN A 478 -9.70 11.75 18.04
CA ASN A 478 -9.08 12.45 16.92
C ASN A 478 -9.56 11.89 15.60
N MET A 479 -9.65 10.57 15.45
CA MET A 479 -10.24 9.93 14.28
C MET A 479 -11.69 10.36 14.04
N LYS A 480 -12.52 10.49 15.08
CA LYS A 480 -13.92 10.96 14.96
C LYS A 480 -14.05 12.45 14.63
N ARG A 481 -12.99 13.23 14.86
CA ARG A 481 -12.93 14.69 14.63
C ARG A 481 -12.36 15.07 13.27
N LEU A 482 -11.68 14.13 12.62
CA LEU A 482 -11.40 14.20 11.19
C LEU A 482 -12.77 14.19 10.51
#